data_AF-A9F8T5-F1
#
_entry.id   AF-A9F8T5-F1
#
_cell.length_a   1.000
_cell.length_b   1.000
_cell.length_c   1.000
_cell.angle_alpha   90.00
_cell.angle_beta   90.00
_cell.angle_gamma   90.00
#
_symmetry.space_group_name_H-M   'P 1'
#
loop_
_entity.id
_entity.type
_entity.pdbx_description
1 polymer ?
#
loop_
_entity_poly.entity_id
_entity_poly.type
_entity_poly.pdbx_seq_one_letter_code
_entity_poly.pdbx_strand_id
1 'polypeptide(L)'
;MTVKHLSSRTYVIVWLLLMGLTLASYLLSLAHLGAADVVAALLIATAKTLLVLLFFMHLIEQRFTNALPMIVAALLVGLMLTLMLSDVTSRQAILQRPIPLPRPPATAPR
;
A
#
# COMPACT_ATOMS: atom_id res chain seq x y z
N MET A 1 -18.15 -7.78 35.00
CA MET A 1 -17.41 -7.43 33.77
C MET A 1 -18.33 -6.60 32.89
N THR A 2 -18.21 -5.28 32.91
CA THR A 2 -19.11 -4.39 32.16
C THR A 2 -18.54 -4.23 30.76
N VAL A 3 -19.06 -5.02 29.82
CA VAL A 3 -18.71 -4.90 28.40
C VAL A 3 -19.33 -3.61 27.90
N LYS A 4 -18.51 -2.57 27.71
CA LYS A 4 -18.95 -1.31 27.13
C LYS A 4 -19.07 -1.53 25.61
N HIS A 5 -20.16 -2.14 25.18
CA HIS A 5 -20.45 -2.32 23.76
C HIS A 5 -20.44 -0.94 23.10
N LEU A 6 -19.54 -0.71 22.14
CA LEU A 6 -19.63 0.49 21.33
C LEU A 6 -21.01 0.50 20.68
N SER A 7 -21.70 1.63 20.82
CA SER A 7 -23.05 1.81 20.30
C SER A 7 -23.07 1.46 18.81
N SER A 8 -24.07 0.69 18.35
CA SER A 8 -24.28 0.38 16.93
C SER A 8 -24.25 1.64 16.05
N ARG A 9 -24.56 2.81 16.62
CA ARG A 9 -24.47 4.11 15.96
C ARG A 9 -23.05 4.45 15.49
N THR A 10 -22.01 4.12 16.26
CA THR A 10 -20.61 4.35 15.89
C THR A 10 -20.22 3.53 14.67
N TYR A 11 -20.60 2.25 14.63
CA TYR A 11 -20.34 1.37 13.49
C TYR A 11 -21.00 1.88 12.20
N VAL A 12 -22.24 2.39 12.29
CA VAL A 12 -22.95 2.96 11.12
C VAL A 12 -22.29 4.25 10.63
N ILE A 13 -21.83 5.12 11.54
CA ILE A 13 -21.11 6.35 11.16
C ILE A 13 -19.79 6.01 10.46
N VAL A 14 -19.01 5.07 11.00
CA VAL A 14 -17.73 4.65 10.40
C VAL A 14 -17.98 3.97 9.06
N TRP A 15 -19.06 3.18 8.93
CA TRP A 15 -19.47 2.60 7.66
C TRP A 15 -19.77 3.66 6.59
N LEU A 16 -20.53 4.70 6.93
CA LEU A 16 -20.78 5.82 6.02
C LEU A 16 -19.49 6.55 5.64
N LEU A 17 -18.57 6.72 6.59
CA LEU A 17 -17.26 7.31 6.33
C LEU A 17 -16.43 6.46 5.35
N LEU A 18 -16.45 5.13 5.50
CA LEU A 18 -15.82 4.19 4.56
C LEU A 18 -16.44 4.24 3.16
N MET A 19 -17.76 4.40 3.07
CA MET A 19 -18.46 4.59 1.79
C MET A 19 -18.00 5.90 1.13
N GLY A 20 -17.88 6.98 1.90
CA GLY A 20 -17.35 8.27 1.43
C GLY A 20 -15.90 8.16 0.92
N LEU A 21 -15.02 7.49 1.66
CA LEU A 21 -13.63 7.24 1.22
C LEU A 21 -13.58 6.39 -0.06
N THR A 22 -14.50 5.43 -0.21
CA THR A 22 -14.57 4.60 -1.42
C THR A 22 -15.00 5.41 -2.63
N LEU A 23 -15.98 6.31 -2.46
CA LEU A 23 -16.37 7.24 -3.50
C LEU A 23 -15.23 8.20 -3.85
N ALA A 24 -14.52 8.73 -2.84
CA ALA A 24 -13.36 9.58 -3.05
C ALA A 24 -12.26 8.86 -3.85
N SER A 25 -11.98 7.59 -3.55
CA SER A 25 -11.02 6.77 -4.32
C SER A 25 -11.47 6.57 -5.76
N TYR A 26 -12.77 6.38 -6.00
CA TYR A 26 -13.32 6.27 -7.36
C TYR A 26 -13.18 7.58 -8.12
N LEU A 27 -13.58 8.70 -7.52
CA LEU A 27 -13.47 10.02 -8.13
C LEU A 27 -12.02 10.42 -8.41
N LEU A 28 -11.09 10.05 -7.52
CA LEU A 28 -9.66 10.24 -7.74
C LEU A 28 -9.18 9.51 -9.00
N SER A 29 -9.65 8.28 -9.24
CA SER A 29 -9.35 7.54 -10.46
C SER A 29 -9.86 8.22 -11.74
N LEU A 30 -10.87 9.08 -11.65
CA LEU A 30 -11.40 9.83 -12.79
C LEU A 30 -10.65 11.16 -13.00
N ALA A 31 -10.08 11.73 -11.95
CA ALA A 31 -9.49 13.07 -11.96
C ALA A 31 -8.09 13.15 -12.63
N HIS A 32 -7.39 12.01 -12.81
CA HIS A 32 -6.09 11.91 -13.50
C HIS A 32 -5.07 12.99 -13.11
N LEU A 33 -4.68 13.08 -11.83
CA LEU A 33 -3.69 14.02 -11.31
C LEU A 33 -2.24 13.64 -11.67
N GLY A 34 -2.02 12.55 -12.43
CA GLY A 34 -0.72 12.13 -12.92
C GLY A 34 0.13 11.52 -11.81
N ALA A 35 1.32 12.06 -11.55
CA ALA A 35 2.23 11.51 -10.53
C ALA A 35 1.66 11.56 -9.09
N ALA A 36 0.76 12.50 -8.81
CA ALA A 36 0.12 12.63 -7.50
C ALA A 36 -0.99 11.59 -7.26
N ASP A 37 -1.50 10.92 -8.31
CA ASP A 37 -2.59 9.94 -8.19
C ASP A 37 -2.21 8.79 -7.27
N VAL A 38 -0.99 8.27 -7.44
CA VAL A 38 -0.51 7.12 -6.67
C VAL A 38 -0.40 7.47 -5.18
N VAL A 39 0.15 8.65 -4.87
CA VAL A 39 0.30 9.12 -3.49
C VAL A 39 -1.07 9.35 -2.84
N ALA A 40 -1.98 10.02 -3.55
CA ALA A 40 -3.33 10.26 -3.06
C ALA A 40 -4.12 8.95 -2.87
N ALA A 41 -4.00 8.00 -3.78
CA ALA A 41 -4.64 6.69 -3.68
C ALA A 41 -4.11 5.89 -2.47
N LEU A 42 -2.79 5.90 -2.23
CA LEU A 42 -2.17 5.28 -1.07
C LEU A 42 -2.63 5.89 0.26
N LEU A 43 -2.77 7.22 0.32
CA LEU A 43 -3.28 7.91 1.51
C LEU A 43 -4.73 7.50 1.81
N ILE A 44 -5.60 7.50 0.79
CA ILE A 44 -7.01 7.09 0.95
C ILE A 44 -7.08 5.62 1.36
N ALA A 45 -6.29 4.74 0.73
CA ALA A 45 -6.23 3.33 1.07
C ALA A 45 -5.78 3.13 2.53
N THR A 46 -4.75 3.83 2.98
CA THR A 46 -4.23 3.75 4.36
C THR A 46 -5.25 4.27 5.38
N ALA A 47 -5.92 5.38 5.09
CA ALA A 47 -6.99 5.87 5.96
C ALA A 47 -8.14 4.85 6.07
N LYS A 48 -8.56 4.27 4.95
CA LYS A 48 -9.61 3.24 4.90
C LYS A 48 -9.24 2.01 5.73
N THR A 49 -8.00 1.51 5.59
CA THR A 49 -7.55 0.34 6.35
C THR A 49 -7.50 0.64 7.84
N LEU A 50 -7.00 1.80 8.27
CA LEU A 50 -6.99 2.20 9.68
C LEU A 50 -8.40 2.24 10.29
N LEU A 51 -9.38 2.80 9.59
CA LEU A 51 -10.78 2.83 10.05
C LEU A 51 -11.34 1.42 10.22
N VAL A 52 -11.07 0.52 9.27
CA VAL A 52 -11.51 -0.89 9.36
C VAL A 52 -10.83 -1.60 10.53
N LEU A 53 -9.53 -1.41 10.72
CA LEU A 53 -8.77 -2.03 11.79
C LEU A 53 -9.25 -1.59 13.18
N LEU A 54 -9.43 -0.27 13.37
CA LEU A 54 -9.77 0.29 14.67
C LEU A 54 -11.20 -0.08 15.09
N PHE A 55 -12.16 0.02 14.18
CA PHE A 55 -13.58 -0.14 14.50
C PHE A 55 -14.09 -1.55 14.18
N PHE A 56 -13.94 -2.04 12.96
CA PHE A 56 -14.53 -3.32 12.55
C PHE A 56 -13.74 -4.53 13.05
N MET A 57 -12.41 -4.44 13.08
CA MET A 57 -11.56 -5.49 13.69
C MET A 57 -11.41 -5.35 15.20
N HIS A 58 -12.25 -4.54 15.86
CA HIS A 58 -12.31 -4.38 17.31
C HIS A 58 -10.93 -4.14 17.96
N LEU A 59 -9.96 -3.58 17.22
CA LEU A 59 -8.60 -3.37 17.75
C LEU A 59 -8.62 -2.39 18.94
N ILE A 60 -9.61 -1.49 18.97
CA ILE A 60 -9.83 -0.56 20.08
C ILE A 60 -10.54 -1.20 21.29
N GLU A 61 -11.28 -2.29 21.08
CA GLU A 61 -12.04 -3.00 22.12
C GLU A 61 -11.28 -4.22 22.68
N GLN A 62 -10.36 -4.81 21.91
CA GLN A 62 -9.59 -5.97 22.30
C GLN A 62 -8.35 -5.63 23.14
N ARG A 63 -7.94 -6.60 23.97
CA ARG A 63 -6.75 -6.51 24.81
C ARG A 63 -5.49 -6.50 23.92
N PHE A 64 -4.49 -5.69 24.28
CA PHE A 64 -3.21 -5.51 23.58
C PHE A 64 -2.52 -6.81 23.10
N THR A 65 -2.80 -7.96 23.70
CA THR A 65 -2.30 -9.28 23.28
C THR A 65 -2.64 -9.65 21.84
N ASN A 66 -3.77 -9.16 21.28
CA ASN A 66 -4.13 -9.41 19.87
C ASN A 66 -3.58 -8.35 18.89
N ALA A 67 -2.92 -7.29 19.38
CA ALA A 67 -2.33 -6.27 18.52
C ALA A 67 -0.96 -6.68 17.95
N LEU A 68 -0.24 -7.59 18.63
CA LEU A 68 1.10 -8.01 18.22
C LEU A 68 1.14 -8.65 16.82
N PRO A 69 0.25 -9.61 16.45
CA PRO A 69 0.22 -10.15 15.10
C PRO A 69 -0.09 -9.10 14.04
N MET A 70 -0.93 -8.10 14.36
CA MET A 70 -1.26 -7.02 13.44
C MET A 70 -0.05 -6.11 13.17
N ILE A 71 0.71 -5.76 14.22
CA ILE A 71 1.93 -4.96 14.08
C ILE A 71 2.98 -5.72 13.26
N VAL A 72 3.17 -7.01 13.54
CA VAL A 72 4.11 -7.87 12.81
C VAL A 72 3.70 -8.01 11.34
N ALA A 73 2.40 -8.19 11.06
CA ALA A 73 1.88 -8.25 9.69
C ALA A 73 2.09 -6.93 8.95
N ALA A 74 1.79 -5.78 9.58
CA ALA A 74 2.02 -4.47 8.98
C ALA A 74 3.50 -4.21 8.68
N LEU A 75 4.40 -4.60 9.61
CA LEU A 75 5.84 -4.52 9.41
C LEU A 75 6.31 -5.40 8.25
N LEU A 76 5.85 -6.66 8.17
CA LEU A 76 6.16 -7.57 7.08
C LEU A 76 5.67 -7.06 5.73
N VAL A 77 4.47 -6.49 5.66
CA VAL A 77 3.95 -5.87 4.44
C VAL A 77 4.81 -4.67 4.03
N GLY A 78 5.18 -3.80 4.98
CA GLY A 78 6.08 -2.67 4.72
C GLY A 78 7.46 -3.13 4.22
N LEU A 79 8.02 -4.18 4.83
CA LEU A 79 9.27 -4.81 4.39
C LEU A 79 9.13 -5.35 2.97
N MET A 80 8.05 -6.08 2.68
CA MET A 80 7.79 -6.66 1.36
C MET A 80 7.66 -5.59 0.28
N LEU A 81 6.93 -4.51 0.55
CA LEU A 81 6.79 -3.37 -0.37
C LEU A 81 8.16 -2.71 -0.66
N THR A 82 8.95 -2.48 0.40
CA THR A 82 10.28 -1.88 0.27
C THR A 82 11.22 -2.76 -0.55
N LEU A 83 11.21 -4.08 -0.32
CA LEU A 83 12.00 -5.03 -1.08
C LEU A 83 11.55 -5.10 -2.55
N MET A 84 10.25 -5.10 -2.84
CA MET A 84 9.74 -5.07 -4.22
C MET A 84 10.17 -3.81 -4.96
N LEU A 85 10.04 -2.63 -4.34
CA LEU A 85 10.51 -1.37 -4.93
C LEU A 85 12.02 -1.40 -5.16
N SER A 86 12.78 -2.01 -4.24
CA SER A 86 14.23 -2.16 -4.37
C SER A 86 14.62 -3.11 -5.52
N ASP A 87 13.88 -4.20 -5.72
CA ASP A 87 14.08 -5.12 -6.84
C ASP A 87 13.82 -4.43 -8.19
N VAL A 88 12.69 -3.72 -8.31
CA VAL A 88 12.33 -2.99 -9.53
C VAL A 88 13.40 -1.95 -9.88
N THR A 89 13.82 -1.13 -8.92
CA THR A 89 14.84 -0.10 -9.15
C THR A 89 16.20 -0.71 -9.51
N SER A 90 16.58 -1.82 -8.88
CA SER A 90 17.82 -2.54 -9.20
C SER A 90 17.81 -3.12 -10.61
N ARG A 91 16.68 -3.66 -11.08
CA ARG A 91 16.54 -4.17 -12.46
C ARG A 91 16.66 -3.06 -13.50
N GLN A 92 16.02 -1.91 -13.27
CA GLN A 92 16.12 -0.77 -14.18
C GLN A 92 17.57 -0.30 -14.35
N ALA A 93 18.35 -0.30 -13.26
CA ALA A 93 19.76 0.07 -13.29
C ALA A 93 20.62 -0.88 -14.15
N ILE A 94 20.28 -2.17 -14.20
CA ILE A 94 21.00 -3.16 -15.01
C ILE A 94 20.67 -2.99 -16.50
N LEU A 95 19.38 -2.80 -16.84
CA LEU A 95 18.92 -2.65 -18.22
C LEU A 95 19.49 -1.43 -18.94
N GLN A 96 19.82 -0.37 -18.19
CA GLN A 96 20.42 0.84 -18.75
C GLN A 96 21.92 0.69 -19.09
N ARG A 97 22.56 -0.43 -18.73
CA ARG A 97 23.97 -0.64 -19.06
C ARG A 97 24.15 -0.90 -20.56
N PRO A 98 25.10 -0.22 -21.23
CA PRO A 98 25.43 -0.50 -22.63
C PRO A 98 25.83 -1.97 -22.80
N ILE A 99 25.18 -2.67 -23.73
CA ILE A 99 25.53 -4.05 -24.08
C ILE A 99 26.87 -4.00 -24.83
N PRO A 100 27.91 -4.73 -24.41
CA PRO A 100 29.12 -4.89 -25.20
C PRO A 100 28.74 -5.52 -26.54
N LEU A 101 28.80 -4.74 -27.61
CA LEU A 101 28.52 -5.23 -28.95
C LEU A 101 29.63 -6.22 -29.35
N PRO A 102 29.28 -7.34 -30.02
CA PRO A 102 30.28 -8.17 -30.66
C PRO A 102 31.18 -7.29 -31.54
N ARG A 103 32.50 -7.35 -31.32
CA ARG A 103 33.42 -6.62 -32.19
C ARG A 103 33.22 -7.15 -33.62
N PRO A 104 33.18 -6.27 -34.64
CA PRO A 104 33.17 -6.72 -36.02
C PRO A 104 34.35 -7.67 -36.24
N PRO A 105 34.18 -8.77 -37.01
CA PRO A 105 35.29 -9.66 -37.34
C PRO A 105 36.40 -8.83 -37.96
N ALA A 106 37.63 -8.95 -37.44
CA ALA A 106 38.77 -8.26 -37.98
C ALA A 106 38.92 -8.65 -39.46
N THR A 107 38.79 -7.68 -40.35
CA THR A 107 39.02 -7.89 -41.78
C THR A 107 40.47 -8.33 -41.95
N ALA A 108 40.67 -9.58 -42.36
CA ALA A 108 42.00 -10.12 -42.62
C ALA A 108 42.70 -9.32 -43.73
N PRO A 109 44.00 -9.01 -43.61
CA PRO A 109 44.75 -8.35 -44.66
C PRO A 109 44.76 -9.23 -45.92
N ARG A 110 44.41 -8.63 -47.06
CA ARG A 110 44.40 -9.26 -48.39
C ARG A 110 45.82 -9.52 -48.89
#